data_AF-A0A6V1W4L7-F1
#
_entry.id   AF-A0A6V1W4L7-F1
#
_cell.length_a   1.000
_cell.length_b   1.000
_cell.length_c   1.000
_cell.angle_alpha   90.00
_cell.angle_beta   90.00
_cell.angle_gamma   90.00
#
_symmetry.space_group_name_H-M   'P 1'
#
loop_
_entity.id
_entity.type
_entity.pdbx_description
1 polymer ?
#
loop_
_entity_poly.entity_id
_entity_poly.type
_entity_poly.pdbx_seq_one_letter_code
_entity_poly.pdbx_strand_id
1 'polypeptide(L)'
;MSKIGKFLNLKGFHPSNFRNQERVWQKENEQKKRRKLEDEREKELKKEADMQAYNRLQKQMGLKDDSLKDSVRFMYQAPQGADQAGGGNDSEDDAVKAFKRRMAERQGEKQQGQGPAPGEEGARG
;
A
#
# COMPACT_ATOMS: atom_id res chain seq x y z
N MET A 1 10.90 -33.87 36.36
CA MET A 1 11.36 -33.88 34.94
C MET A 1 12.64 -34.70 34.80
N SER A 2 12.67 -35.67 33.88
CA SER A 2 13.85 -36.50 33.63
C SER A 2 15.02 -35.68 33.07
N LYS A 3 16.21 -35.82 33.65
CA LYS A 3 17.45 -35.10 33.25
C LYS A 3 17.84 -35.39 31.79
N ILE A 4 17.49 -36.57 31.28
CA ILE A 4 17.78 -37.02 29.92
C ILE A 4 17.01 -36.22 28.87
N GLY A 5 15.74 -35.89 29.13
CA GLY A 5 14.95 -35.06 28.22
C GLY A 5 15.47 -33.62 28.09
N LYS A 6 16.01 -33.08 29.20
CA LYS A 6 16.61 -31.73 29.20
C LYS A 6 17.90 -31.67 28.39
N PHE A 7 18.70 -32.74 28.38
CA PHE A 7 19.89 -32.87 27.54
C PHE A 7 19.56 -32.95 26.04
N LEU A 8 18.50 -33.68 25.68
CA LEU A 8 18.07 -33.78 24.28
C LEU A 8 17.63 -32.43 23.70
N ASN A 9 16.96 -31.60 24.49
CA ASN A 9 16.53 -30.26 24.06
C ASN A 9 17.70 -29.31 23.71
N LEU A 10 18.88 -29.53 24.28
CA LEU A 10 20.08 -28.75 23.95
C LEU A 10 20.66 -29.14 22.58
N LYS A 11 20.27 -30.29 22.03
CA LYS A 11 20.74 -30.74 20.72
C LYS A 11 20.03 -29.99 19.60
N GLY A 12 20.78 -29.62 18.56
CA GLY A 12 20.29 -28.81 17.44
C GLY A 12 19.22 -29.49 16.56
N PHE A 13 19.14 -30.82 16.58
CA PHE A 13 18.16 -31.58 15.80
C PHE A 13 16.86 -31.87 16.57
N HIS A 14 16.81 -31.62 17.88
CA HIS A 14 15.64 -32.00 18.68
C HIS A 14 14.47 -31.05 18.40
N PRO A 15 13.24 -31.54 18.16
CA PRO A 15 12.10 -30.69 17.81
C PRO A 15 11.67 -29.80 18.98
N SER A 16 11.91 -30.22 20.22
CA SER A 16 11.60 -29.42 21.41
C SER A 16 12.67 -28.36 21.75
N ASN A 17 13.72 -28.25 20.90
CA ASN A 17 14.64 -27.11 20.99
C ASN A 17 13.88 -25.82 20.61
N PHE A 18 13.99 -24.78 21.44
CA PHE A 18 13.31 -23.50 21.22
C PHE A 18 13.57 -22.92 19.83
N ARG A 19 14.81 -23.00 19.31
CA ARG A 19 15.16 -22.50 17.97
C ARG A 19 14.44 -23.25 16.86
N ASN A 20 14.15 -24.53 17.06
CA ASN A 20 13.41 -25.34 16.09
C ASN A 20 11.92 -25.08 16.16
N GLN A 21 11.37 -24.96 17.38
CA GLN A 21 9.98 -24.54 17.59
C GLN A 21 9.71 -23.18 16.96
N GLU A 22 10.62 -22.21 17.15
CA GLU A 22 10.51 -20.89 16.55
C GLU A 22 10.51 -20.95 15.02
N ARG A 23 11.40 -21.74 14.40
CA ARG A 23 11.41 -21.93 12.94
C ARG A 23 10.13 -22.56 12.42
N VAL A 24 9.59 -23.55 13.13
CA VAL A 24 8.32 -24.19 12.79
C VAL A 24 7.21 -23.14 12.86
N TRP A 25 7.14 -22.38 13.96
CA TRP A 25 6.15 -21.33 14.16
C TRP A 25 6.23 -20.24 13.08
N GLN A 26 7.43 -19.79 12.71
CA GLN A 26 7.62 -18.79 11.65
C GLN A 26 7.07 -19.30 10.32
N LYS A 27 7.38 -20.56 9.95
CA LYS A 27 6.86 -21.18 8.73
C LYS A 27 5.35 -21.39 8.77
N GLU A 28 4.80 -21.81 9.90
CA GLU A 28 3.35 -21.97 10.09
C GLU A 28 2.64 -20.62 9.98
N ASN A 29 3.20 -19.58 10.57
CA ASN A 29 2.64 -18.23 10.50
C ASN A 29 2.69 -17.67 9.08
N GLU A 30 3.79 -17.87 8.36
CA GLU A 30 3.90 -17.51 6.94
C GLU A 30 2.88 -18.25 6.09
N GLN A 31 2.74 -19.57 6.28
CA GLN A 31 1.73 -20.35 5.58
C GLN A 31 0.30 -19.90 5.91
N LYS A 32 0.03 -19.56 7.18
CA LYS A 32 -1.27 -19.03 7.60
C LYS A 32 -1.57 -17.70 6.91
N LYS A 33 -0.60 -16.80 6.82
CA LYS A 33 -0.73 -15.53 6.09
C LYS A 33 -0.99 -15.76 4.59
N ARG A 34 -0.24 -16.68 3.97
CA ARG A 34 -0.42 -17.03 2.56
C ARG A 34 -1.82 -17.58 2.28
N ARG A 35 -2.29 -18.53 3.08
CA ARG A 35 -3.65 -19.09 2.97
C ARG A 35 -4.73 -18.02 3.13
N LYS A 36 -4.55 -17.11 4.08
CA LYS A 36 -5.49 -16.00 4.29
C LYS A 36 -5.55 -15.08 3.06
N LEU A 37 -4.40 -14.76 2.47
CA LEU A 37 -4.35 -13.95 1.26
C LEU A 37 -5.02 -14.68 0.07
N GLU A 38 -4.79 -15.98 -0.07
CA GLU A 38 -5.42 -16.81 -1.11
C GLU A 38 -6.95 -16.83 -0.95
N ASP A 39 -7.46 -17.02 0.27
CA ASP A 39 -8.90 -16.98 0.58
C ASP A 39 -9.53 -15.60 0.32
N GLU A 40 -8.84 -14.52 0.67
CA GLU A 40 -9.28 -13.14 0.36
C GLU A 40 -9.39 -12.94 -1.16
N ARG A 41 -8.42 -13.41 -1.94
CA ARG A 41 -8.44 -13.33 -3.42
C ARG A 41 -9.56 -14.17 -4.03
N GLU A 42 -9.78 -15.39 -3.53
CA GLU A 42 -10.89 -16.24 -3.97
C GLU A 42 -12.25 -15.58 -3.71
N LYS A 43 -12.38 -14.92 -2.55
CA LYS A 43 -13.59 -14.18 -2.19
C LYS A 43 -13.82 -12.97 -3.10
N GLU A 44 -12.77 -12.27 -3.51
CA GLU A 44 -12.86 -11.16 -4.49
C GLU A 44 -13.31 -11.67 -5.85
N LEU A 45 -12.70 -12.74 -6.38
CA LEU A 45 -13.10 -13.36 -7.64
C LEU A 45 -14.56 -13.81 -7.62
N LYS A 46 -15.01 -14.42 -6.52
CA LYS A 46 -16.40 -14.85 -6.37
C LYS A 46 -17.36 -13.65 -6.40
N LYS A 47 -17.05 -12.57 -5.67
CA LYS A 47 -17.84 -11.34 -5.70
C LYS A 47 -17.92 -10.74 -7.10
N GLU A 48 -16.82 -10.72 -7.83
CA GLU A 48 -16.78 -10.23 -9.21
C GLU A 48 -17.65 -11.10 -10.13
N ALA A 49 -17.56 -12.42 -10.02
CA ALA A 49 -18.40 -13.34 -10.78
C ALA A 49 -19.89 -13.15 -10.49
N ASP A 50 -20.27 -13.00 -9.22
CA ASP A 50 -21.65 -12.76 -8.80
C ASP A 50 -22.19 -11.42 -9.35
N MET A 51 -21.39 -10.35 -9.28
CA MET A 51 -21.76 -9.04 -9.85
C MET A 51 -21.91 -9.11 -11.37
N GLN A 52 -21.01 -9.79 -12.07
CA GLN A 52 -21.12 -9.97 -13.52
C GLN A 52 -22.36 -10.76 -13.92
N ALA A 53 -22.69 -11.82 -13.18
CA ALA A 53 -23.89 -12.62 -13.40
C ALA A 53 -25.16 -11.78 -13.20
N TYR A 54 -25.20 -10.96 -12.14
CA TYR A 54 -26.30 -10.04 -11.87
C TYR A 54 -26.46 -9.01 -12.99
N ASN A 55 -25.36 -8.37 -13.42
CA ASN A 55 -25.39 -7.41 -14.53
C ASN A 55 -25.88 -8.05 -15.83
N ARG A 56 -25.48 -9.30 -16.11
CA ARG A 56 -25.96 -10.05 -17.27
C ARG A 56 -27.47 -10.31 -17.19
N LEU A 57 -27.97 -10.67 -16.00
CA LEU A 57 -29.40 -10.91 -15.79
C LEU A 57 -30.22 -9.62 -15.93
N GLN A 58 -29.76 -8.50 -15.36
CA GLN A 58 -30.43 -7.20 -15.52
C GLN A 58 -30.57 -6.80 -17.00
N LYS A 59 -29.49 -6.99 -17.78
CA LYS A 59 -29.49 -6.74 -19.23
C LYS A 59 -30.52 -7.60 -19.96
N GLN A 60 -30.63 -8.88 -19.60
CA GLN A 60 -31.64 -9.77 -20.18
C GLN A 60 -33.07 -9.35 -19.84
N MET A 61 -33.31 -8.80 -18.64
CA MET A 61 -34.62 -8.30 -18.23
C MET A 61 -34.96 -6.91 -18.78
N GLY A 62 -34.06 -6.29 -19.56
CA GLY A 62 -34.29 -4.95 -20.14
C GLY A 62 -34.29 -3.81 -19.12
N LEU A 63 -33.80 -4.05 -17.89
CA LEU A 63 -33.56 -3.00 -16.92
C LEU A 63 -32.39 -2.12 -17.40
N LYS A 64 -32.40 -0.83 -17.02
CA LYS A 64 -31.38 0.15 -17.42
C LYS A 64 -29.98 -0.39 -17.11
N ASP A 65 -29.08 -0.31 -18.08
CA ASP A 65 -27.71 -0.77 -17.95
C ASP A 65 -26.96 0.11 -16.93
N ASP A 66 -26.68 -0.43 -15.75
CA ASP A 66 -25.92 0.25 -14.70
C ASP A 66 -24.42 0.36 -15.02
N SER A 67 -23.98 -0.14 -16.19
CA SER A 67 -22.59 -0.08 -16.68
C SER A 67 -22.01 1.34 -16.70
N LEU A 68 -22.84 2.36 -16.97
CA LEU A 68 -22.40 3.76 -16.99
C LEU A 68 -22.12 4.29 -15.57
N LYS A 69 -22.77 3.75 -14.54
CA LYS A 69 -22.52 4.14 -13.15
C LYS A 69 -21.24 3.50 -12.63
N ASP A 70 -21.01 2.23 -12.99
CA ASP A 70 -19.80 1.50 -12.61
C ASP A 70 -18.53 2.12 -13.23
N SER A 71 -18.60 2.59 -14.49
CA SER A 71 -17.45 3.20 -15.17
C SER A 71 -17.00 4.53 -14.56
N VAL A 72 -17.94 5.29 -13.95
CA VAL A 72 -17.64 6.57 -13.30
C VAL A 72 -17.48 6.41 -11.78
N ARG A 73 -17.75 5.23 -11.22
CA ARG A 73 -17.65 4.95 -9.78
C ARG A 73 -16.28 5.31 -9.22
N PHE A 74 -15.21 5.09 -9.97
CA PHE A 74 -13.85 5.44 -9.53
C PHE A 74 -13.67 6.94 -9.30
N MET A 75 -14.35 7.81 -10.07
CA MET A 75 -14.24 9.27 -9.94
C MET A 75 -14.93 9.80 -8.69
N TYR A 76 -16.01 9.13 -8.26
CA TYR A 76 -16.78 9.50 -7.08
C TYR A 76 -16.35 8.75 -5.82
N GLN A 77 -15.49 7.74 -5.95
CA GLN A 77 -14.94 7.04 -4.80
C GLN A 77 -13.85 7.90 -4.17
N ALA A 78 -14.00 8.16 -2.86
CA ALA A 78 -13.00 8.92 -2.11
C ALA A 78 -11.62 8.24 -2.26
N PRO A 79 -10.55 9.00 -2.55
CA PRO A 79 -9.22 8.41 -2.68
C PRO A 79 -8.82 7.78 -1.36
N GLN A 80 -8.10 6.66 -1.42
CA GLN A 80 -7.62 5.97 -0.22
C GLN A 80 -6.81 6.95 0.64
N GLY A 81 -7.30 7.24 1.84
CA GLY A 81 -6.72 8.23 2.77
C GLY A 81 -7.55 9.49 3.00
N ALA A 82 -8.56 9.79 2.17
CA ALA A 82 -9.45 10.95 2.40
C ALA A 82 -10.31 10.80 3.67
N ASP A 83 -10.69 9.58 4.05
CA ASP A 83 -11.47 9.31 5.27
C ASP A 83 -10.64 9.48 6.56
N GLN A 84 -9.31 9.44 6.48
CA GLN A 84 -8.42 9.67 7.63
C GLN A 84 -8.23 11.17 7.93
N ALA A 85 -8.60 12.06 7.00
CA ALA A 85 -8.55 13.51 7.21
C ALA A 85 -9.78 14.05 7.98
N GLY A 86 -10.76 13.21 8.31
CA GLY A 86 -12.01 13.61 8.97
C GLY A 86 -11.95 13.67 10.51
N GLY A 87 -10.81 13.35 11.14
CA GLY A 87 -10.71 13.35 12.61
C GLY A 87 -9.29 13.46 13.13
N GLY A 88 -8.92 14.65 13.61
CA GLY A 88 -7.73 14.85 14.44
C GLY A 88 -6.59 15.59 13.74
N ASN A 89 -6.47 16.87 14.06
CA ASN A 89 -5.29 17.69 13.80
C ASN A 89 -4.07 17.15 14.60
N ASP A 90 -2.84 17.51 14.17
CA ASP A 90 -1.55 17.44 14.89
C ASP A 90 -0.46 16.40 14.58
N SER A 91 -0.48 15.73 13.42
CA SER A 91 0.80 15.32 12.80
C SER A 91 0.65 15.11 11.31
N GLU A 92 1.21 16.03 10.53
CA GLU A 92 1.45 15.79 9.10
C GLU A 92 2.21 14.46 8.94
N ASP A 93 1.59 13.51 8.21
CA ASP A 93 2.18 12.21 7.89
C ASP A 93 3.55 12.38 7.23
N ASP A 94 4.48 11.49 7.57
CA ASP A 94 5.87 11.55 7.12
C ASP A 94 5.99 11.58 5.58
N ALA A 95 5.03 10.94 4.89
CA ALA A 95 4.90 10.96 3.43
C ALA A 95 4.54 12.36 2.87
N VAL A 96 3.67 13.11 3.55
CA VAL A 96 3.28 14.47 3.14
C VAL A 96 4.43 15.44 3.38
N LYS A 97 5.18 15.29 4.48
CA LYS A 97 6.39 16.08 4.76
C LYS A 97 7.48 15.84 3.72
N ALA A 98 7.74 14.57 3.37
CA ALA A 98 8.71 14.20 2.34
C ALA A 98 8.31 14.78 0.96
N PHE A 99 7.02 14.73 0.63
CA PHE A 99 6.51 15.33 -0.61
C PHE A 99 6.67 16.85 -0.64
N LYS A 100 6.31 17.56 0.44
CA LYS A 100 6.49 19.01 0.55
C LYS A 100 7.95 19.42 0.44
N ARG A 101 8.87 18.68 1.07
CA ARG A 101 10.32 18.91 0.98
C ARG A 101 10.81 18.77 -0.47
N ARG A 102 10.43 17.68 -1.15
CA ARG A 102 10.80 17.43 -2.56
C ARG A 102 10.29 18.52 -3.51
N MET A 103 9.10 19.04 -3.25
CA MET A 103 8.51 20.12 -4.05
C MET A 103 9.18 21.47 -3.82
N ALA A 104 9.60 21.76 -2.58
CA ALA A 104 10.36 22.97 -2.25
C ALA A 104 11.76 22.96 -2.89
N GLU A 105 12.46 21.83 -2.86
CA GLU A 105 13.77 21.66 -3.52
C GLU A 105 13.67 21.94 -5.03
N ARG A 106 12.62 21.44 -5.69
CA ARG A 106 12.36 21.66 -7.13
C ARG A 106 12.00 23.12 -7.47
N GLN A 107 11.48 23.90 -6.52
CA GLN A 107 11.19 25.32 -6.72
C GLN A 107 12.46 26.19 -6.57
N GLY A 108 13.42 25.78 -5.74
CA GLY A 108 14.71 26.46 -5.57
C GLY A 108 15.63 26.40 -6.79
N GLU A 109 15.64 25.27 -7.52
CA GLU A 109 16.44 25.11 -8.75
C GLU A 109 16.02 26.05 -9.89
N LYS A 110 14.76 26.50 -9.92
CA LYS A 110 14.28 27.45 -10.95
C LYS A 110 14.80 28.88 -10.76
N GLN A 111 15.37 29.22 -9.60
CA GLN A 111 15.89 30.56 -9.32
C GLN A 111 17.39 30.73 -9.59
N GLN A 112 18.15 29.65 -9.85
CA GLN A 112 19.61 29.72 -10.09
C GLN A 112 20.00 29.70 -11.58
N GLY A 113 19.04 29.85 -12.49
CA GLY A 113 19.24 29.77 -13.94
C GLY A 113 19.25 31.10 -14.70
N GLN A 114 19.50 32.25 -14.06
CA GLN A 114 19.74 33.53 -14.75
C GLN A 114 20.95 34.26 -14.15
N GLY A 115 22.12 34.00 -14.75
CA GLY A 115 23.34 34.81 -14.61
C GLY A 115 23.42 35.89 -15.71
N PRO A 116 24.17 36.97 -15.50
CA PRO A 116 23.87 38.31 -16.00
C PRO A 116 24.32 38.58 -17.46
N ALA A 117 23.61 39.50 -18.12
CA ALA A 117 23.93 40.04 -19.45
C ALA A 117 25.23 40.90 -19.43
N PRO A 118 26.07 40.85 -20.47
CA PRO A 118 27.30 41.63 -20.52
C PRO A 118 27.10 43.01 -21.16
N GLY A 119 27.63 44.05 -20.49
CA GLY A 119 28.31 45.17 -21.16
C GLY A 119 27.55 46.48 -21.33
N GLU A 120 27.76 47.41 -20.40
CA GLU A 120 27.78 48.86 -20.71
C GLU A 120 28.81 49.55 -19.79
N GLU A 121 30.04 49.72 -20.27
CA GLU A 121 31.02 50.64 -19.66
C GLU A 121 31.43 51.70 -20.68
N GLY A 122 31.25 52.97 -20.29
CA GLY A 122 32.22 54.03 -20.59
C GLY A 122 32.04 54.85 -21.86
N ALA A 123 31.07 55.78 -21.86
CA ALA A 123 31.10 56.96 -22.73
C ALA A 123 30.99 58.24 -21.89
N ARG A 124 32.11 58.80 -21.42
CA ARG A 124 32.24 60.22 -21.00
C ARG A 124 33.70 60.70 -21.10
N GLY A 125 33.88 61.80 -21.84
CA GLY A 125 34.92 62.82 -21.60
C GLY A 125 36.20 62.67 -22.40
#